data_AF-A0A7S2KIB4-F1
#
_entry.id   AF-A0A7S2KIB4-F1
#
_cell.length_a   1.000
_cell.length_b   1.000
_cell.length_c   1.000
_cell.angle_alpha   90.00
_cell.angle_beta   90.00
_cell.angle_gamma   90.00
#
_symmetry.space_group_name_H-M   'P 1'
#
loop_
_entity.id
_entity.type
_entity.pdbx_description
1 polymer ?
#
loop_
_entity_poly.entity_id
_entity_poly.type
_entity_poly.pdbx_seq_one_letter_code
_entity_poly.pdbx_strand_id
1 'polypeptide(L)'
;NWMQQQTPISTGGISALLMCPSCLLERYALAVLYFASNGDDWYKCTRKEAPQSSENCDNDASRFLSDASVCVWRGIKCDNDDGRVTGIDLDENNLAGSIP
;
A
#
# COMPACT_ATOMS: atom_id res chain seq x y z
N ASN A 1 24.76 31.15 7.39
CA ASN A 1 24.34 30.34 6.22
C ASN A 1 24.23 28.91 6.71
N TRP A 2 23.10 28.56 7.33
CA TRP A 2 22.89 27.31 8.07
C TRP A 2 21.64 26.63 7.52
N MET A 3 21.74 26.00 6.35
CA MET A 3 20.78 24.98 5.97
C MET A 3 21.25 23.67 6.58
N GLN A 4 20.71 23.36 7.76
CA GLN A 4 20.87 22.03 8.34
C GLN A 4 20.05 21.05 7.50
N GLN A 5 20.79 20.16 6.84
CA GLN A 5 20.32 18.90 6.28
C GLN A 5 19.50 18.14 7.33
N GLN A 6 18.33 17.65 6.93
CA GLN A 6 17.63 16.59 7.67
C GLN A 6 17.56 15.36 6.77
N THR A 7 18.18 14.27 7.23
CA THR A 7 17.95 12.88 6.83
C THR A 7 18.05 12.01 8.10
N PRO A 8 17.55 10.77 8.12
CA PRO A 8 16.22 10.40 8.57
C PRO A 8 16.28 9.55 9.85
N ILE A 9 15.21 9.50 10.66
CA ILE A 9 15.14 8.52 11.76
C ILE A 9 13.82 7.77 11.70
N SER A 10 13.93 6.50 11.29
CA SER A 10 13.02 5.42 11.64
C SER A 10 13.29 5.02 13.09
N THR A 11 12.30 5.18 13.97
CA THR A 11 12.04 4.26 15.08
C THR A 11 10.65 4.54 15.67
N GLY A 12 9.78 3.52 15.62
CA GLY A 12 8.79 3.23 16.66
C GLY A 12 7.71 4.29 16.95
N GLY A 13 6.52 4.09 16.39
CA GLY A 13 5.29 4.68 16.91
C GLY A 13 5.01 6.09 16.43
N ILE A 14 4.75 6.26 15.14
CA ILE A 14 4.33 7.57 14.61
C ILE A 14 2.80 7.67 14.65
N SER A 15 2.34 8.34 15.72
CA SER A 15 1.14 9.16 15.81
C SER A 15 0.12 9.01 14.66
N ALA A 16 -0.99 8.35 14.96
CA ALA A 16 -2.18 8.22 14.10
C ALA A 16 -2.82 9.57 13.67
N LEU A 17 -2.20 10.71 14.00
CA LEU A 17 -2.75 12.05 13.81
C LEU A 17 -2.07 12.88 12.70
N LEU A 18 -1.11 12.33 11.95
CA LEU A 18 -0.50 13.02 10.81
C LEU A 18 -0.21 12.07 9.65
N MET A 19 -1.23 11.37 9.17
CA MET A 19 -1.23 10.99 7.74
C MET A 19 -1.38 12.29 6.95
N CYS A 20 -0.33 12.71 6.24
CA CYS A 20 -0.42 13.86 5.32
C CYS A 20 -1.64 13.67 4.40
N PRO A 21 -2.41 14.74 4.07
CA PRO A 21 -3.62 14.62 3.24
C PRO A 21 -3.42 13.82 1.95
N SER A 22 -2.24 13.90 1.34
CA SER A 22 -1.88 13.14 0.15
C SER A 22 -1.75 11.64 0.43
N CYS A 23 -1.11 11.24 1.53
CA CYS A 23 -1.00 9.83 1.92
C CYS A 23 -2.37 9.22 2.25
N LEU A 24 -3.28 10.02 2.84
CA LEU A 24 -4.65 9.59 3.11
C LEU A 24 -5.44 9.41 1.80
N LEU A 25 -5.30 10.34 0.86
CA LEU A 25 -6.00 10.26 -0.42
C LEU A 25 -5.53 9.06 -1.26
N GLU A 26 -4.23 8.80 -1.30
CA GLU A 26 -3.67 7.64 -2.01
C GLU A 26 -4.16 6.32 -1.42
N ARG A 27 -4.11 6.18 -0.09
CA ARG A 27 -4.62 5.01 0.61
C ARG A 27 -6.13 4.83 0.39
N TYR A 28 -6.89 5.92 0.41
CA TYR A 28 -8.31 5.89 0.10
C TYR A 28 -8.58 5.42 -1.34
N ALA A 29 -7.90 6.00 -2.34
CA ALA A 29 -8.06 5.62 -3.74
C ALA A 29 -7.74 4.13 -3.96
N LEU A 30 -6.66 3.63 -3.37
CA LEU A 30 -6.29 2.21 -3.43
C LEU A 30 -7.30 1.31 -2.70
N ALA A 31 -7.89 1.77 -1.60
CA ALA A 31 -8.94 1.04 -0.90
C ALA A 31 -10.25 0.98 -1.71
N VAL A 32 -10.64 2.07 -2.37
CA VAL A 32 -11.81 2.07 -3.26
C VAL A 32 -11.57 1.13 -4.43
N LEU A 33 -10.40 1.17 -5.06
CA LEU A 33 -10.02 0.22 -6.12
C LEU A 33 -10.13 -1.23 -5.63
N TYR A 34 -9.57 -1.52 -4.45
CA TYR A 34 -9.62 -2.84 -3.84
C TYR A 34 -11.06 -3.35 -3.71
N PHE A 35 -11.98 -2.57 -3.12
CA PHE A 35 -13.37 -3.02 -2.97
C PHE A 35 -14.15 -3.04 -4.29
N ALA A 36 -13.93 -2.07 -5.19
CA ALA A 36 -14.62 -1.98 -6.48
C ALA A 36 -14.25 -3.11 -7.45
N SER A 37 -13.13 -3.79 -7.22
CA SER A 37 -12.62 -4.90 -8.04
C SER A 37 -12.61 -6.26 -7.31
N ASN A 38 -13.48 -6.40 -6.31
CA ASN A 38 -13.67 -7.62 -5.52
C ASN A 38 -12.37 -8.13 -4.85
N GLY A 39 -11.61 -7.22 -4.25
CA GLY A 39 -10.28 -7.45 -3.66
C GLY A 39 -10.18 -8.56 -2.62
N ASP A 40 -11.32 -8.93 -2.02
CA ASP A 40 -11.42 -10.03 -1.08
C ASP A 40 -11.24 -11.41 -1.75
N ASP A 41 -11.44 -11.50 -3.07
CA ASP A 41 -11.32 -12.72 -3.87
C ASP A 41 -10.18 -12.64 -4.91
N TRP A 42 -9.32 -11.64 -4.79
CA TRP A 42 -8.04 -11.59 -5.51
C TRP A 42 -7.17 -12.80 -5.16
N TYR A 43 -6.29 -13.21 -6.07
CA TYR A 43 -5.43 -14.37 -5.85
C TYR A 43 -4.21 -14.07 -4.96
N LYS A 44 -3.69 -12.85 -5.06
CA LYS A 44 -2.45 -12.41 -4.41
C LYS A 44 -2.73 -11.23 -3.48
N CYS A 45 -2.11 -11.25 -2.30
CA CYS A 45 -2.04 -10.16 -1.32
C CYS A 45 -3.36 -9.48 -0.91
N THR A 46 -4.43 -10.24 -0.82
CA THR A 46 -5.70 -9.73 -0.28
C THR A 46 -5.56 -9.40 1.20
N ARG A 47 -6.51 -8.63 1.75
CA ARG A 47 -6.55 -8.33 3.19
C ARG A 47 -6.83 -9.58 4.05
N LYS A 48 -7.41 -10.64 3.45
CA LYS A 48 -7.76 -11.87 4.18
C LYS A 48 -6.46 -12.60 4.53
N GLU A 49 -6.25 -12.86 5.81
CA GLU A 49 -5.19 -13.75 6.25
C GLU A 49 -5.58 -15.18 5.88
N ALA A 50 -5.00 -15.72 4.81
CA ALA A 50 -5.07 -17.15 4.55
C ALA A 50 -4.40 -17.90 5.73
N PRO A 51 -4.82 -19.15 6.05
CA PRO A 51 -4.21 -19.95 7.11
C PRO A 51 -2.71 -20.25 6.89
N GLN A 52 -2.16 -19.90 5.72
CA GLN A 52 -0.73 -19.86 5.41
C GLN A 52 -0.39 -18.45 4.91
N SER A 53 -0.24 -17.54 5.87
CA SER A 53 -0.12 -16.09 5.66
C SER A 53 1.17 -15.63 4.94
N SER A 54 1.97 -16.55 4.40
CA SER A 54 3.20 -16.26 3.65
C SER A 54 3.15 -16.69 2.18
N GLU A 55 2.08 -17.33 1.70
CA GLU A 55 2.07 -17.88 0.32
C GLU A 55 1.34 -17.00 -0.72
N ASN A 56 0.53 -16.04 -0.28
CA ASN A 56 -0.20 -15.16 -1.21
C ASN A 56 0.49 -13.80 -1.44
N CYS A 57 1.56 -13.51 -0.70
CA CYS A 57 2.39 -12.34 -0.92
C CYS A 57 3.84 -12.75 -1.12
N ASP A 58 4.47 -12.20 -2.16
CA ASP A 58 5.92 -12.28 -2.31
C ASP A 58 6.59 -11.80 -1.01
N ASN A 59 7.71 -12.42 -0.62
CA ASN A 59 8.31 -12.35 0.73
C ASN A 59 8.58 -10.94 1.28
N ASP A 60 8.61 -9.93 0.42
CA ASP A 60 8.91 -8.54 0.77
C ASP A 60 7.69 -7.60 0.67
N ALA A 61 6.51 -8.13 0.34
CA ALA A 61 5.31 -7.35 0.11
C ALA A 61 4.27 -7.47 1.25
N SER A 62 3.67 -6.34 1.60
CA SER A 62 2.53 -6.27 2.51
C SER A 62 1.21 -6.51 1.78
N ARG A 63 0.22 -7.04 2.52
CA ARG A 63 -1.16 -7.19 2.06
C ARG A 63 -1.79 -5.83 1.77
N PHE A 64 -2.70 -5.80 0.81
CA PHE A 64 -3.61 -4.68 0.65
C PHE A 64 -4.39 -4.44 1.95
N LEU A 65 -4.59 -3.16 2.28
CA LEU A 65 -5.28 -2.68 3.48
C LEU A 65 -4.61 -3.01 4.83
N SER A 66 -3.39 -3.56 4.84
CA SER A 66 -2.60 -3.66 6.07
C SER A 66 -2.25 -2.27 6.62
N ASP A 67 -1.85 -2.18 7.88
CA ASP A 67 -1.39 -0.93 8.51
C ASP A 67 -0.06 -0.41 7.95
N ALA A 68 0.66 -1.21 7.16
CA ALA A 68 1.88 -0.80 6.48
C ALA A 68 1.65 0.38 5.50
N SER A 69 2.74 1.05 5.14
CA SER A 69 2.75 2.05 4.06
C SER A 69 2.22 1.44 2.76
N VAL A 70 1.44 2.20 2.00
CA VAL A 70 0.93 1.74 0.69
C VAL A 70 2.06 1.40 -0.29
N CYS A 71 3.24 2.01 -0.13
CA CYS A 71 4.41 1.76 -0.98
C CYS A 71 5.04 0.38 -0.78
N VAL A 72 4.71 -0.32 0.31
CA VAL A 72 5.13 -1.71 0.51
C VAL A 72 4.01 -2.70 0.23
N TRP A 73 2.83 -2.25 -0.19
CA TRP A 73 1.78 -3.15 -0.65
C TRP A 73 2.18 -3.78 -1.99
N ARG A 74 1.83 -5.05 -2.19
CA ARG A 74 2.17 -5.77 -3.42
C ARG A 74 1.69 -5.03 -4.67
N GLY A 75 2.58 -4.85 -5.64
CA GLY A 75 2.25 -4.26 -6.93
C GLY A 75 2.15 -2.74 -6.91
N ILE A 76 2.21 -2.07 -5.76
CA ILE A 76 2.28 -0.61 -5.69
C ILE A 76 3.70 -0.15 -5.95
N LYS A 77 3.84 0.81 -6.87
CA LYS A 77 5.10 1.50 -7.15
C LYS A 77 4.98 2.91 -6.61
N CYS A 78 5.96 3.30 -5.79
CA CYS A 78 6.11 4.67 -5.36
C CYS A 78 7.37 5.31 -5.94
N ASP A 79 7.40 6.63 -6.05
CA ASP A 79 8.67 7.31 -6.25
C ASP A 79 9.55 7.26 -4.98
N ASN A 80 10.82 7.60 -5.16
CA ASN A 80 11.82 7.59 -4.10
C ASN A 80 11.90 8.92 -3.33
N ASP A 81 11.19 9.95 -3.78
CA ASP A 81 11.38 11.33 -3.31
C ASP A 81 10.37 11.69 -2.22
N ASP A 82 9.06 11.55 -2.48
CA ASP A 82 8.00 11.86 -1.53
C ASP A 82 7.06 10.66 -1.24
N GLY A 83 7.36 9.51 -1.84
CA GLY A 83 6.65 8.25 -1.60
C GLY A 83 5.25 8.26 -2.21
N ARG A 84 5.03 9.01 -3.29
CA ARG A 84 3.76 9.01 -4.02
C ARG A 84 3.60 7.76 -4.85
N VAL A 85 2.38 7.27 -4.91
CA VAL A 85 2.00 6.17 -5.79
C VAL A 85 2.13 6.64 -7.25
N THR A 86 3.04 6.03 -7.98
CA THR A 86 3.30 6.31 -9.40
C THR A 86 2.85 5.18 -10.32
N GLY A 87 2.51 4.02 -9.76
CA GLY A 87 2.00 2.91 -10.53
C GLY A 87 1.40 1.80 -9.67
N ILE A 88 0.60 0.97 -10.33
CA ILE A 88 -0.02 -0.20 -9.74
C ILE A 88 0.05 -1.37 -10.73
N ASP A 89 0.40 -2.55 -10.23
CA ASP A 89 0.49 -3.80 -10.98
C ASP A 89 -0.36 -4.89 -10.29
N LEU A 90 -1.46 -5.25 -10.93
CA LEU A 90 -2.45 -6.22 -10.45
C LEU A 90 -2.63 -7.35 -11.47
N ASP A 91 -1.59 -7.64 -12.23
CA ASP A 91 -1.56 -8.69 -13.23
C ASP A 91 -2.00 -10.04 -12.66
N GLU A 92 -2.83 -10.75 -13.44
CA GLU A 92 -3.29 -12.11 -13.12
C GLU A 92 -3.92 -12.25 -11.72
N ASN A 93 -4.51 -11.16 -11.19
CA ASN A 93 -4.97 -11.11 -9.80
C ASN A 93 -6.49 -11.30 -9.61
N ASN A 94 -7.19 -11.89 -10.58
CA ASN A 94 -8.63 -12.15 -10.51
C ASN A 94 -9.47 -10.89 -10.26
N LEU A 95 -9.14 -9.78 -10.92
CA LEU A 95 -9.90 -8.53 -10.79
C LEU A 95 -11.32 -8.72 -11.34
N ALA A 96 -12.34 -8.44 -10.52
CA ALA A 96 -13.73 -8.54 -10.91
C ALA A 96 -14.52 -7.32 -10.42
N GLY A 97 -15.19 -6.62 -11.35
CA GLY A 97 -15.93 -5.39 -11.03
C GLY A 97 -15.51 -4.24 -11.95
N SER A 98 -15.46 -3.02 -11.40
CA SER A 98 -15.20 -1.79 -12.16
C SER A 98 -14.00 -1.02 -11.60
N ILE A 99 -13.32 -0.28 -12.47
CA ILE A 99 -12.38 0.75 -12.03
C ILE A 99 -13.21 1.96 -11.53
N PRO A 100 -13.03 2.38 -10.27
CA PRO A 100 -13.78 3.48 -9.66
C PRO A 100 -13.34 4.87 -10.11
#